data_AF-A0A1B2M0H7-F1
#
_entry.id   AF-A0A1B2M0H7-F1
#
_cell.length_a   1.000
_cell.length_b   1.000
_cell.length_c   1.000
_cell.angle_alpha   90.00
_cell.angle_beta   90.00
_cell.angle_gamma   90.00
#
_symmetry.space_group_name_H-M   'P 1'
#
loop_
_entity.id
_entity.type
_entity.pdbx_description
1 polymer ?
#
loop_
_entity_poly.entity_id
_entity_poly.type
_entity_poly.pdbx_seq_one_letter_code
_entity_poly.pdbx_strand_id
1 'polypeptide(L)'
;MLDIYLTDLNQRIQFKDYPAEHPVKFVLNFKKIFPSVMELLLPVLPDDEDLEHMTWESTQADFDIFKQLLSEWACIELRLHAMAHYKNKAFADQLVKKAQAKRKALKQQHSNLNQVSLDYVFMHEVHAQLDAELIDLGEKFYLPVLRQNWRGLVDSSVLILKS
;
A
#
# COMPACT_ATOMS: atom_id res chain seq x y z
N MET A 1 13.43 -13.09 4.34
CA MET A 1 12.07 -13.67 4.21
C MET A 1 11.25 -13.27 5.41
N LEU A 2 9.97 -12.99 5.24
CA LEU A 2 9.04 -12.77 6.35
C LEU A 2 8.53 -14.14 6.85
N ASP A 3 8.73 -14.46 8.13
CA ASP A 3 8.12 -15.63 8.80
C ASP A 3 6.82 -15.18 9.48
N ILE A 4 5.70 -15.62 8.93
CA ILE A 4 4.37 -15.13 9.29
C ILE A 4 3.56 -16.29 9.86
N TYR A 5 3.04 -16.11 11.07
CA TYR A 5 2.03 -16.99 11.66
C TYR A 5 0.63 -16.50 11.33
N LEU A 6 -0.10 -17.28 10.53
CA LEU A 6 -1.51 -17.06 10.22
C LEU A 6 -2.35 -17.62 11.36
N THR A 7 -2.89 -16.72 12.17
CA THR A 7 -3.56 -17.03 13.45
C THR A 7 -4.89 -17.75 13.26
N ASP A 8 -5.62 -17.45 12.19
CA ASP A 8 -6.88 -18.09 11.82
C ASP A 8 -6.71 -19.50 11.24
N LEU A 9 -5.54 -19.77 10.65
CA LEU A 9 -5.20 -21.08 10.07
C LEU A 9 -4.27 -21.91 10.98
N ASN A 10 -3.77 -21.35 12.06
CA ASN A 10 -2.73 -21.92 12.92
C ASN A 10 -1.53 -22.46 12.13
N GLN A 11 -1.06 -21.68 11.15
CA GLN A 11 -0.03 -22.10 10.20
C GLN A 11 1.07 -21.05 10.07
N ARG A 12 2.32 -21.49 10.04
CA ARG A 12 3.45 -20.64 9.64
C ARG A 12 3.67 -20.68 8.13
N ILE A 13 3.90 -19.51 7.55
CA ILE A 13 4.24 -19.34 6.14
C ILE A 13 5.49 -18.48 6.02
N GLN A 14 6.15 -18.66 4.87
CA GLN A 14 7.40 -18.01 4.55
C GLN A 14 7.21 -17.19 3.28
N PHE A 15 7.17 -15.86 3.42
CA PHE A 15 6.87 -14.95 2.32
C PHE A 15 8.13 -14.24 1.82
N LYS A 16 8.38 -14.31 0.51
CA LYS A 16 9.58 -13.77 -0.15
C LYS A 16 9.28 -12.72 -1.23
N ASP A 17 8.02 -12.51 -1.59
CA ASP A 17 7.64 -11.65 -2.71
C ASP A 17 7.59 -10.17 -2.30
N TYR A 18 8.74 -9.63 -1.90
CA TYR A 18 8.93 -8.22 -1.56
C TYR A 18 10.34 -7.74 -1.98
N PRO A 19 10.53 -6.45 -2.33
CA PRO A 19 11.74 -5.96 -2.99
C PRO A 19 12.88 -5.59 -2.01
N ALA A 20 13.23 -6.45 -1.05
CA ALA A 20 14.30 -6.14 -0.09
C ALA A 20 15.03 -7.37 0.48
N GLU A 21 16.30 -7.17 0.82
CA GLU A 21 17.13 -8.19 1.48
C GLU A 21 16.77 -8.31 2.97
N HIS A 22 16.48 -7.19 3.64
CA HIS A 22 16.17 -7.13 5.08
C HIS A 22 14.66 -7.02 5.34
N PRO A 23 14.01 -8.09 5.85
CA PRO A 23 12.54 -8.14 5.98
C PRO A 23 11.98 -7.11 6.98
N VAL A 24 12.64 -6.94 8.13
CA VAL A 24 12.24 -5.97 9.15
C VAL A 24 12.31 -4.54 8.63
N LYS A 25 13.45 -4.18 8.04
CA LYS A 25 13.65 -2.85 7.45
C LYS A 25 12.64 -2.58 6.33
N PHE A 26 12.30 -3.61 5.56
CA PHE A 26 11.26 -3.53 4.54
C PHE A 26 9.91 -3.15 5.14
N VAL A 27 9.39 -3.93 6.10
CA VAL A 27 8.09 -3.66 6.74
C VAL A 27 8.07 -2.27 7.40
N LEU A 28 9.16 -1.87 8.05
CA LEU A 28 9.30 -0.55 8.68
C LEU A 28 9.37 0.63 7.70
N ASN A 29 9.82 0.40 6.47
CA ASN A 29 9.76 1.42 5.43
C ASN A 29 8.40 1.41 4.73
N PHE A 30 7.83 0.23 4.51
CA PHE A 30 6.54 0.08 3.88
C PHE A 30 5.43 0.72 4.71
N LYS A 31 5.48 0.61 6.05
CA LYS A 31 4.54 1.32 6.94
C LYS A 31 4.57 2.85 6.82
N LYS A 32 5.68 3.43 6.34
CA LYS A 32 5.76 4.89 6.12
C LYS A 32 4.95 5.32 4.91
N ILE A 33 4.73 4.41 3.97
CA ILE A 33 3.88 4.60 2.79
C ILE A 33 2.45 4.21 3.15
N PHE A 34 2.27 3.04 3.76
CA PHE A 34 0.98 2.46 4.14
C PHE A 34 0.91 2.16 5.63
N PRO A 35 0.46 3.12 6.46
CA PRO A 35 0.34 2.92 7.89
C PRO A 35 -0.48 1.68 8.33
N SER A 36 -1.42 1.20 7.50
CA SER A 36 -2.19 -0.02 7.79
C SER A 36 -1.33 -1.28 7.93
N VAL A 37 -0.09 -1.29 7.41
CA VAL A 37 0.83 -2.43 7.53
C VAL A 37 1.04 -2.87 8.97
N MET A 38 1.02 -1.94 9.93
CA MET A 38 1.16 -2.28 11.35
C MET A 38 -0.08 -2.94 11.97
N GLU A 39 -1.24 -2.82 11.33
CA GLU A 39 -2.48 -3.48 11.71
C GLU A 39 -2.62 -4.83 10.97
N LEU A 40 -2.07 -4.93 9.75
CA LEU A 40 -2.15 -6.13 8.91
C LEU A 40 -1.07 -7.17 9.25
N LEU A 41 0.11 -6.74 9.68
CA LEU A 41 1.24 -7.58 10.07
C LEU A 41 1.76 -7.15 11.44
N LEU A 42 1.30 -7.84 12.48
CA LEU A 42 1.69 -7.56 13.86
C LEU A 42 3.10 -8.10 14.11
N PRO A 43 4.06 -7.28 14.58
CA PRO A 43 5.39 -7.76 14.89
C PRO A 43 5.39 -8.61 16.18
N VAL A 44 6.07 -9.74 16.14
CA VAL A 44 6.35 -10.59 17.31
C VAL A 44 7.84 -10.52 17.60
N LEU A 45 8.16 -9.95 18.77
CA LEU A 45 9.54 -9.83 19.25
C LEU A 45 10.04 -11.20 19.74
N PRO A 46 11.28 -11.56 19.42
CA PRO A 46 11.90 -12.75 19.98
C PRO A 46 12.32 -12.50 21.44
N ASP A 47 12.49 -13.57 22.21
CA ASP A 47 12.85 -13.52 23.63
C ASP A 47 14.23 -12.87 23.88
N ASP A 48 15.12 -12.91 22.88
CA ASP A 48 16.47 -12.34 22.92
C ASP A 48 16.53 -10.87 22.46
N GLU A 49 15.37 -10.28 22.10
CA GLU A 49 15.21 -8.93 21.54
C GLU A 49 16.00 -8.68 20.23
N ASP A 50 16.57 -9.72 19.60
CA ASP A 50 17.28 -9.58 18.34
C ASP A 50 16.28 -9.34 17.20
N LEU A 51 16.24 -8.11 16.69
CA LEU A 51 15.34 -7.74 15.60
C LEU A 51 15.59 -8.53 14.31
N GLU A 52 16.75 -9.17 14.13
CA GLU A 52 16.98 -10.06 12.99
C GLU A 52 16.08 -11.32 13.02
N HIS A 53 15.66 -11.74 14.22
CA HIS A 53 14.77 -12.88 14.45
C HIS A 53 13.30 -12.49 14.64
N MET A 54 12.93 -11.23 14.42
CA MET A 54 11.55 -10.78 14.51
C MET A 54 10.66 -11.54 13.53
N THR A 55 9.50 -12.00 14.00
CA THR A 55 8.47 -12.68 13.20
C THR A 55 7.21 -11.84 13.13
N TRP A 56 6.20 -12.30 12.39
CA TRP A 56 4.94 -11.56 12.23
C TRP A 56 3.73 -12.45 12.46
N GLU A 57 2.65 -11.84 12.92
CA GLU A 57 1.33 -12.46 13.02
C GLU A 57 0.33 -11.73 12.12
N SER A 58 -0.58 -12.50 11.53
CA SER A 58 -1.65 -11.98 10.68
C SER A 58 -2.83 -12.94 10.65
N THR A 59 -3.94 -12.52 10.06
CA THR A 59 -4.97 -13.44 9.54
C THR A 59 -4.74 -13.67 8.06
N GLN A 60 -5.34 -14.70 7.46
CA GLN A 60 -5.26 -14.89 6.01
C GLN A 60 -5.79 -13.67 5.26
N ALA A 61 -6.89 -13.07 5.73
CA ALA A 61 -7.51 -11.90 5.11
C ALA A 61 -6.60 -10.66 5.18
N ASP A 62 -6.01 -10.36 6.33
CA ASP A 62 -5.11 -9.23 6.50
C ASP A 62 -3.82 -9.41 5.68
N PHE A 63 -3.31 -10.63 5.63
CA PHE A 63 -2.14 -10.95 4.82
C PHE A 63 -2.43 -10.80 3.31
N ASP A 64 -3.64 -11.13 2.86
CA ASP A 64 -4.06 -10.88 1.48
C ASP A 64 -4.14 -9.38 1.16
N ILE A 65 -4.64 -8.56 2.09
CA ILE A 65 -4.62 -7.09 1.95
C ILE A 65 -3.18 -6.56 1.90
N PHE A 66 -2.29 -7.09 2.74
CA PHE A 66 -0.87 -6.72 2.71
C PHE A 66 -0.24 -7.03 1.33
N LYS A 67 -0.49 -8.21 0.77
CA LYS A 67 -0.04 -8.55 -0.59
C LYS A 67 -0.65 -7.64 -1.65
N GLN A 68 -1.92 -7.25 -1.50
CA GLN A 68 -2.55 -6.28 -2.40
C GLN A 68 -1.84 -4.93 -2.36
N LEU A 69 -1.50 -4.41 -1.17
CA LEU A 69 -0.73 -3.18 -1.01
C LEU A 69 0.63 -3.27 -1.73
N LEU A 70 1.33 -4.40 -1.60
CA LEU A 70 2.62 -4.62 -2.29
C LEU A 70 2.46 -4.54 -3.81
N SER A 71 1.47 -5.25 -4.35
CA SER A 71 1.22 -5.30 -5.79
C SER A 71 0.87 -3.93 -6.36
N GLU A 72 0.00 -3.19 -5.68
CA GLU A 72 -0.38 -1.85 -6.15
C GLU A 72 0.74 -0.84 -6.01
N TRP A 73 1.54 -0.93 -4.94
CA TRP A 73 2.71 -0.07 -4.81
C TRP A 73 3.74 -0.31 -5.91
N ALA A 74 4.01 -1.57 -6.26
CA ALA A 74 4.89 -1.89 -7.38
C ALA A 74 4.36 -1.28 -8.70
N CYS A 75 3.04 -1.30 -8.93
CA CYS A 75 2.43 -0.63 -10.07
C CYS A 75 2.65 0.90 -10.01
N ILE A 76 2.41 1.52 -8.87
CA ILE A 76 2.64 2.96 -8.64
C ILE A 76 4.10 3.33 -8.91
N GLU A 77 5.06 2.55 -8.41
CA GLU A 77 6.49 2.80 -8.60
C GLU A 77 6.88 2.77 -10.08
N LEU A 78 6.40 1.78 -10.84
CA LEU A 78 6.65 1.71 -12.29
C LEU A 78 6.10 2.94 -13.01
N ARG A 79 4.87 3.36 -12.66
CA ARG A 79 4.22 4.51 -13.30
C ARG A 79 4.86 5.84 -12.90
N LEU A 80 5.27 6.00 -11.64
CA LEU A 80 6.03 7.17 -11.18
C LEU A 80 7.42 7.22 -11.81
N HIS A 81 8.06 6.08 -12.04
CA HIS A 81 9.33 6.02 -12.76
C HIS A 81 9.17 6.49 -14.21
N ALA A 82 8.14 6.00 -14.91
CA ALA A 82 7.81 6.48 -16.25
C ALA A 82 7.52 8.00 -16.26
N MET A 83 6.79 8.50 -15.28
CA MET A 83 6.51 9.93 -15.12
C MET A 83 7.78 10.75 -14.86
N ALA A 84 8.72 10.21 -14.08
CA ALA A 84 9.99 10.86 -13.82
C ALA A 84 10.86 10.95 -15.07
N HIS A 85 10.80 9.98 -15.97
CA HIS A 85 11.44 10.04 -17.29
C HIS A 85 10.73 10.99 -18.25
N TYR A 86 9.40 10.97 -18.27
CA TYR A 86 8.60 11.81 -19.17
C TYR A 86 8.67 13.30 -18.80
N LYS A 87 8.62 13.63 -17.51
CA LYS A 87 8.69 15.01 -17.00
C LYS A 87 9.97 15.25 -16.22
N ASN A 88 10.01 14.82 -14.96
CA ASN A 88 11.18 14.81 -14.08
C ASN A 88 10.80 14.22 -12.72
N LYS A 89 11.81 13.87 -11.93
CA LYS A 89 11.63 13.35 -10.57
C LYS A 89 10.84 14.28 -9.66
N ALA A 90 11.08 15.60 -9.71
CA ALA A 90 10.39 16.55 -8.83
C ALA A 90 8.88 16.60 -9.09
N PHE A 91 8.47 16.44 -10.36
CA PHE A 91 7.08 16.34 -10.75
C PHE A 91 6.44 15.05 -10.21
N ALA A 92 7.08 13.89 -10.40
CA ALA A 92 6.61 12.62 -9.84
C ALA A 92 6.47 12.67 -8.30
N ASP A 93 7.46 13.25 -7.60
CA ASP A 93 7.43 13.43 -6.15
C ASP A 93 6.25 14.34 -5.70
N GLN A 94 5.88 15.34 -6.50
CA GLN A 94 4.75 16.21 -6.21
C GLN A 94 3.40 15.47 -6.27
N LEU A 95 3.24 14.51 -7.18
CA LEU A 95 2.01 13.70 -7.28
C LEU A 95 1.78 12.91 -5.99
N VAL A 96 2.84 12.26 -5.49
CA VAL A 96 2.81 11.52 -4.22
C VAL A 96 2.50 12.46 -3.05
N LYS A 97 3.12 13.63 -2.99
CA LYS A 97 2.86 14.63 -1.93
C LYS A 97 1.41 15.11 -1.92
N LYS A 98 0.82 15.37 -3.09
CA LYS A 98 -0.61 15.74 -3.21
C LYS A 98 -1.52 14.63 -2.69
N ALA A 99 -1.22 13.38 -3.05
CA ALA A 99 -1.99 12.23 -2.56
C ALA A 99 -1.88 12.05 -1.04
N GLN A 100 -0.68 12.22 -0.47
CA GLN A 100 -0.47 12.20 0.98
C GLN A 100 -1.25 13.32 1.70
N ALA A 101 -1.29 14.52 1.11
CA ALA A 101 -2.06 15.64 1.66
C ALA A 101 -3.57 15.34 1.66
N LYS A 102 -4.10 14.75 0.57
CA LYS A 102 -5.50 14.32 0.49
C LYS A 102 -5.85 13.24 1.50
N ARG A 103 -5.00 12.20 1.65
CA ARG A 103 -5.13 11.18 2.70
C ARG A 103 -5.20 11.81 4.10
N LYS A 104 -4.32 12.77 4.39
CA LYS A 104 -4.29 13.46 5.69
C LYS A 104 -5.56 14.29 5.92
N ALA A 105 -6.05 15.00 4.91
CA ALA A 105 -7.29 15.78 5.00
C ALA A 105 -8.50 14.87 5.25
N LEU A 106 -8.61 13.74 4.53
CA LEU A 106 -9.71 12.79 4.72
C LEU A 106 -9.68 12.13 6.10
N LYS A 107 -8.49 11.78 6.62
CA LYS A 107 -8.34 11.28 7.99
C LYS A 107 -8.85 12.29 9.04
N GLN A 108 -8.69 13.59 8.79
CA GLN A 108 -9.18 14.65 9.68
C GLN A 108 -10.70 14.86 9.55
N GLN A 109 -11.25 14.72 8.34
CA GLN A 109 -12.69 14.91 8.06
C GLN A 109 -13.54 13.71 8.47
N HIS A 110 -12.98 12.49 8.38
CA HIS A 110 -13.68 11.24 8.61
C HIS A 110 -12.88 10.37 9.58
N SER A 111 -13.03 10.64 10.88
CA SER A 111 -12.34 9.92 11.95
C SER A 111 -12.69 8.42 12.03
N ASN A 112 -13.76 8.00 11.37
CA ASN A 112 -14.23 6.63 11.31
C ASN A 112 -13.62 5.79 10.17
N LEU A 113 -12.88 6.39 9.24
CA LEU A 113 -12.20 5.63 8.19
C LEU A 113 -11.01 4.86 8.77
N ASN A 114 -10.98 3.56 8.52
CA ASN A 114 -9.85 2.70 8.91
C ASN A 114 -8.59 3.00 8.06
N GLN A 115 -7.42 2.53 8.51
CA GLN A 115 -6.16 2.81 7.82
C GLN A 115 -6.13 2.20 6.41
N VAL A 116 -6.69 1.01 6.21
CA VAL A 116 -6.74 0.34 4.90
C VAL A 116 -7.50 1.21 3.88
N SER A 117 -8.62 1.81 4.28
CA SER A 117 -9.39 2.73 3.45
C SER A 117 -8.61 4.01 3.13
N LEU A 118 -7.89 4.56 4.11
CA LEU A 118 -7.04 5.73 3.90
C LEU A 118 -5.85 5.43 2.96
N ASP A 119 -5.31 4.22 3.03
CA ASP A 119 -4.23 3.75 2.18
C ASP A 119 -4.71 3.50 0.74
N TYR A 120 -5.91 2.92 0.58
CA TYR A 120 -6.60 2.87 -0.72
C TYR A 120 -6.81 4.25 -1.33
N VAL A 121 -7.31 5.22 -0.55
CA VAL A 121 -7.51 6.60 -1.02
C VAL A 121 -6.21 7.23 -1.51
N PHE A 122 -5.10 6.97 -0.83
CA PHE A 122 -3.79 7.44 -1.27
C PHE A 122 -3.41 6.84 -2.62
N MET A 123 -3.52 5.52 -2.80
CA MET A 123 -3.22 4.87 -4.08
C MET A 123 -4.14 5.36 -5.20
N HIS A 124 -5.43 5.47 -4.90
CA HIS A 124 -6.42 6.01 -5.83
C HIS A 124 -6.03 7.41 -6.30
N GLU A 125 -5.66 8.30 -5.38
CA GLU A 125 -5.26 9.66 -5.73
C GLU A 125 -3.95 9.73 -6.52
N VAL A 126 -2.97 8.86 -6.23
CA VAL A 126 -1.76 8.76 -7.05
C VAL A 126 -2.10 8.30 -8.46
N HIS A 127 -2.91 7.25 -8.60
CA HIS A 127 -3.33 6.75 -9.91
C HIS A 127 -4.20 7.73 -10.69
N ALA A 128 -5.09 8.47 -10.03
CA ALA A 128 -5.90 9.50 -10.68
C ALA A 128 -5.03 10.59 -11.30
N GLN A 129 -4.04 11.08 -10.54
CA GLN A 129 -3.10 12.07 -11.04
C GLN A 129 -2.24 11.51 -12.18
N LEU A 130 -1.76 10.28 -12.06
CA LEU A 130 -0.98 9.64 -13.12
C LEU A 130 -1.82 9.38 -14.39
N ASP A 131 -3.07 8.94 -14.24
CA ASP A 131 -4.01 8.73 -15.36
C ASP A 131 -4.25 10.05 -16.10
N ALA A 132 -4.41 11.17 -15.37
CA ALA A 132 -4.58 12.50 -15.96
C ALA A 132 -3.36 12.99 -16.75
N GLU A 133 -2.16 12.58 -16.37
CA GLU A 133 -0.92 12.97 -17.05
C GLU A 133 -0.55 12.03 -18.20
N LEU A 134 -0.88 10.74 -18.08
CA LEU A 134 -0.52 9.72 -19.06
C LEU A 134 -1.57 9.55 -20.17
N ILE A 135 -2.79 10.07 -20.01
CA ILE A 135 -3.80 10.07 -21.08
C ILE A 135 -3.33 10.82 -22.32
N ASP A 136 -2.58 11.90 -22.13
CA ASP A 136 -1.99 12.69 -23.22
C ASP A 136 -0.97 11.87 -24.03
N LEU A 137 -0.49 10.75 -23.47
CA LEU A 137 0.41 9.79 -24.12
C LEU A 137 -0.31 8.56 -24.67
N GLY A 138 -1.65 8.52 -24.61
CA GLY A 138 -2.46 7.41 -25.11
C GLY A 138 -2.56 6.21 -24.16
N GLU A 139 -2.08 6.34 -22.92
CA GLU A 139 -2.20 5.28 -21.91
C GLU A 139 -3.64 5.11 -21.43
N LYS A 140 -4.00 3.87 -21.10
CA LYS A 140 -5.32 3.56 -20.53
C LYS A 140 -5.37 3.93 -19.05
N PHE A 141 -6.55 4.33 -18.59
CA PHE A 141 -6.79 4.56 -17.17
C PHE A 141 -6.62 3.28 -16.36
N TYR A 142 -5.85 3.37 -15.29
CA TYR A 142 -5.66 2.27 -14.34
C TYR A 142 -6.70 2.30 -13.21
N LEU A 143 -7.30 3.46 -12.92
CA LEU A 143 -8.33 3.58 -11.86
C LEU A 143 -9.45 2.52 -11.91
N PRO A 144 -9.97 2.09 -13.09
CA PRO A 144 -10.93 0.98 -13.14
C PRO A 144 -10.37 -0.35 -12.63
N VAL A 145 -9.09 -0.64 -12.90
CA VAL A 145 -8.40 -1.85 -12.44
C VAL A 145 -8.22 -1.79 -10.92
N LEU A 146 -7.71 -0.68 -10.39
CA LEU A 146 -7.58 -0.47 -8.94
C LEU A 146 -8.93 -0.69 -8.23
N ARG A 147 -10.01 -0.07 -8.72
CA ARG A 147 -11.35 -0.22 -8.12
C ARG A 147 -11.86 -1.66 -8.16
N GLN A 148 -11.50 -2.42 -9.19
CA GLN A 148 -11.88 -3.82 -9.31
C GLN A 148 -11.10 -4.69 -8.32
N ASN A 149 -9.79 -4.46 -8.18
CA ASN A 149 -8.91 -5.21 -7.27
C ASN A 149 -9.28 -4.98 -5.80
N TRP A 150 -9.73 -3.78 -5.45
CA TRP A 150 -10.07 -3.39 -4.08
C TRP A 150 -11.54 -3.62 -3.70
N ARG A 151 -12.34 -4.16 -4.63
CA ARG A 151 -13.75 -4.45 -4.38
C ARG A 151 -13.89 -5.49 -3.27
N GLY A 152 -14.61 -5.15 -2.22
CA GLY A 152 -14.83 -6.04 -1.07
C GLY A 152 -13.71 -5.99 -0.02
N LEU A 153 -12.60 -5.30 -0.29
CA LEU A 153 -11.53 -5.04 0.68
C LEU A 153 -11.71 -3.70 1.41
N VAL A 154 -12.41 -2.76 0.78
CA VAL A 154 -12.80 -1.48 1.39
C VAL A 154 -14.28 -1.19 1.12
N ASP A 155 -14.87 -0.30 1.92
CA ASP A 155 -16.26 0.08 1.80
C ASP A 155 -16.60 0.62 0.41
N SER A 156 -17.81 0.32 -0.07
CA SER A 156 -18.27 0.77 -1.39
C SER A 156 -18.31 2.29 -1.51
N SER A 157 -18.56 3.01 -0.41
CA SER A 157 -18.52 4.47 -0.35
C SER A 157 -17.10 5.02 -0.55
N VAL A 158 -16.08 4.27 -0.12
CA VAL A 158 -14.66 4.61 -0.30
C VAL A 158 -14.22 4.30 -1.73
N LEU A 159 -14.67 3.18 -2.32
CA LEU A 159 -14.32 2.78 -3.70
C LEU A 159 -14.70 3.84 -4.75
N ILE A 160 -15.78 4.58 -4.52
CA ILE A 160 -16.33 5.56 -5.47
C ILE A 160 -15.97 7.01 -5.14
N LEU A 161 -15.06 7.24 -4.17
CA LEU A 161 -14.60 8.58 -3.83
C LEU A 161 -14.15 9.30 -5.10
N LYS A 162 -14.86 10.37 -5.44
CA LYS A 162 -14.52 11.18 -6.60
C LYS A 162 -13.20 11.90 -6.32
N SER A 163 -12.26 11.75 -7.23
CA SER A 163 -10.97 12.44 -7.24
C SER A 163 -11.17 13.95 -7.31
#